data_AF-A0A2N8P4C3-F1
#
_entry.id   AF-A0A2N8P4C3-F1
#
_cell.length_a   1.000
_cell.length_b   1.000
_cell.length_c   1.000
_cell.angle_alpha   90.00
_cell.angle_beta   90.00
_cell.angle_gamma   90.00
#
_symmetry.space_group_name_H-M   'P 1'
#
loop_
_entity.id
_entity.type
_entity.pdbx_description
1 polymer ?
#
loop_
_entity_poly.entity_id
_entity_poly.type
_entity_poly.pdbx_seq_one_letter_code
_entity_poly.pdbx_strand_id
1 'polypeptide(L)'
;MIIGVGIDVAEIDRFEAALRRTPELAHRLFIETELTLPSGERRGVASLAARFAAKEAVAKALGAPGGLHWTDAEVYVEDSGQPRLRVRGTVAARAAELGVRNWHVSLSHDAGVASAVVIAEG
;
A
#
# COMPACT_ATOMS: atom_id res chain seq x y z
N MET A 1 21.62 -4.47 1.79
CA MET A 1 21.86 -3.32 0.88
C MET A 1 20.50 -2.89 0.32
N ILE A 2 20.31 -1.64 -0.15
CA ILE A 2 19.03 -1.25 -0.78
C ILE A 2 18.89 -1.97 -2.12
N ILE A 3 17.78 -2.70 -2.31
CA ILE A 3 17.45 -3.39 -3.57
C ILE A 3 16.58 -2.49 -4.46
N GLY A 4 15.64 -1.76 -3.85
CA GLY A 4 14.71 -0.93 -4.59
C GLY A 4 14.04 0.12 -3.72
N VAL A 5 13.56 1.17 -4.36
CA VAL A 5 12.80 2.25 -3.74
C VAL A 5 11.60 2.58 -4.61
N GLY A 6 10.47 2.85 -3.97
CA GLY A 6 9.27 3.32 -4.64
C GLY A 6 8.68 4.51 -3.91
N ILE A 7 8.17 5.46 -4.68
CA ILE A 7 7.39 6.58 -4.19
C ILE A 7 6.10 6.69 -5.02
N ASP A 8 5.01 7.01 -4.35
CA ASP A 8 3.75 7.32 -5.01
C ASP A 8 3.02 8.47 -4.31
N VAL A 9 2.26 9.23 -5.11
CA VAL A 9 1.42 10.33 -4.65
C VAL A 9 0.06 10.19 -5.33
N ALA A 10 -0.97 10.02 -4.52
CA ALA A 10 -2.36 9.91 -4.93
C ALA A 10 -3.14 11.16 -4.52
N GLU A 11 -3.87 11.75 -5.47
CA GLU A 11 -4.84 12.81 -5.19
C GLU A 11 -6.08 12.19 -4.50
N ILE A 12 -6.42 12.71 -3.31
CA ILE A 12 -7.44 12.10 -2.43
C ILE A 12 -8.83 12.18 -3.06
N ASP A 13 -9.22 13.34 -3.59
CA ASP A 13 -10.54 13.55 -4.18
C ASP A 13 -10.76 12.68 -5.42
N ARG A 14 -9.72 12.54 -6.25
CA ARG A 14 -9.74 11.66 -7.42
C ARG A 14 -9.86 10.19 -7.01
N PHE A 15 -9.15 9.79 -5.95
CA PHE A 15 -9.25 8.44 -5.41
C PHE A 15 -10.65 8.16 -4.84
N GLU A 16 -11.21 9.12 -4.10
CA GLU A 16 -12.58 9.03 -3.58
C GLU A 16 -13.61 8.88 -4.70
N ALA A 17 -13.50 9.71 -5.74
CA ALA A 17 -14.38 9.65 -6.90
C ALA A 17 -14.32 8.27 -7.59
N ALA A 18 -13.14 7.66 -7.68
CA ALA A 18 -12.97 6.32 -8.24
C ALA A 18 -13.67 5.24 -7.39
N LEU A 19 -13.52 5.29 -6.07
CA LEU A 19 -14.20 4.35 -5.16
C LEU A 19 -15.72 4.50 -5.20
N ARG A 20 -16.23 5.74 -5.27
CA ARG A 20 -17.68 6.01 -5.41
C ARG A 20 -18.23 5.52 -6.74
N ARG A 21 -17.47 5.71 -7.83
CA ARG A 21 -17.87 5.27 -9.18
C ARG A 21 -17.90 3.76 -9.31
N THR A 22 -17.04 3.04 -8.59
CA THR A 22 -16.96 1.58 -8.66
C THR A 22 -16.83 1.01 -7.25
N PRO A 23 -17.94 0.70 -6.56
CA PRO A 23 -17.93 0.24 -5.17
C PRO A 23 -17.05 -1.00 -4.93
N GLU A 24 -16.99 -1.92 -5.89
CA GLU A 24 -16.15 -3.12 -5.82
C GLU A 24 -14.64 -2.84 -5.89
N LEU A 25 -14.24 -1.62 -6.30
CA LEU A 25 -12.83 -1.26 -6.40
C LEU A 25 -12.13 -1.37 -5.03
N ALA A 26 -12.83 -1.04 -3.94
CA ALA A 26 -12.27 -1.16 -2.59
C ALA A 26 -11.82 -2.60 -2.28
N HIS A 27 -12.67 -3.59 -2.55
CA HIS A 27 -12.35 -5.01 -2.30
C HIS A 27 -11.33 -5.59 -3.29
N ARG A 28 -11.15 -4.96 -4.46
CA ARG A 28 -10.08 -5.31 -5.40
C ARG A 28 -8.72 -4.77 -4.97
N LEU A 29 -8.68 -3.61 -4.32
CA LEU A 29 -7.45 -2.93 -3.90
C LEU A 29 -7.00 -3.33 -2.50
N PHE A 30 -7.93 -3.63 -1.60
CA PHE A 30 -7.68 -3.81 -0.17
C PHE A 30 -8.21 -5.13 0.34
N ILE A 31 -7.54 -5.67 1.35
CA ILE A 31 -8.14 -6.72 2.18
C ILE A 31 -9.01 -6.11 3.27
N GLU A 32 -9.86 -6.93 3.89
CA GLU A 32 -10.83 -6.47 4.88
C GLU A 32 -10.19 -5.72 6.06
N THR A 33 -9.04 -6.19 6.55
CA THR A 33 -8.32 -5.55 7.67
C THR A 33 -7.74 -4.18 7.31
N GLU A 34 -7.60 -3.85 6.02
CA GLU A 34 -7.18 -2.52 5.58
C GLU A 34 -8.37 -1.55 5.47
N LEU A 35 -9.60 -2.05 5.32
CA LEU A 35 -10.82 -1.26 5.18
C LEU A 35 -11.38 -0.74 6.51
N THR A 36 -10.87 -1.27 7.63
CA THR A 36 -11.31 -0.92 8.98
C THR A 36 -10.15 -0.37 9.82
N LEU A 37 -10.48 0.49 10.78
CA LEU A 37 -9.58 0.94 11.84
C LEU A 37 -9.47 -0.14 12.92
N PRO A 38 -8.45 -0.10 13.80
CA PRO A 38 -8.39 -0.99 14.96
C PRO A 38 -9.62 -0.89 15.88
N SER A 39 -10.34 0.24 15.87
CA SER A 39 -11.63 0.42 16.56
C SER A 39 -12.79 -0.39 15.97
N GLY A 40 -12.62 -0.95 14.76
CA GLY A 40 -13.67 -1.62 13.98
C GLY A 40 -14.45 -0.68 13.05
N GLU A 41 -14.24 0.64 13.15
CA GLU A 41 -14.87 1.62 12.28
C GLU A 41 -14.31 1.57 10.86
N ARG A 42 -15.06 2.05 9.87
CA ARG A 42 -14.58 2.15 8.49
C ARG A 42 -13.44 3.15 8.39
N ARG A 43 -12.38 2.76 7.70
CA ARG A 43 -11.23 3.61 7.45
C ARG A 43 -11.59 4.76 6.50
N GLY A 44 -11.19 5.98 6.85
CA GLY A 44 -11.43 7.17 6.03
C GLY A 44 -10.64 7.18 4.71
N VAL A 45 -11.14 7.94 3.74
CA VAL A 45 -10.63 7.91 2.35
C VAL A 45 -9.18 8.36 2.21
N ALA A 46 -8.73 9.38 2.95
CA ALA A 46 -7.33 9.80 2.94
C ALA A 46 -6.37 8.69 3.39
N SER A 47 -6.78 7.93 4.41
CA SER A 47 -6.00 6.80 4.94
C SER A 47 -6.01 5.59 3.99
N LEU A 48 -7.06 5.41 3.19
CA LEU A 48 -7.12 4.42 2.11
C LEU A 48 -6.27 4.86 0.90
N ALA A 49 -6.31 6.14 0.53
CA ALA A 49 -5.47 6.69 -0.53
C ALA A 49 -3.98 6.53 -0.21
N ALA A 50 -3.58 6.75 1.05
CA ALA A 50 -2.20 6.49 1.49
C ALA A 50 -1.80 5.01 1.38
N ARG A 51 -2.72 4.07 1.64
CA ARG A 51 -2.48 2.63 1.47
C ARG A 51 -2.40 2.24 0.00
N PHE A 52 -3.24 2.85 -0.84
CA PHE A 52 -3.14 2.69 -2.28
C PHE A 52 -1.76 3.15 -2.79
N ALA A 53 -1.32 4.35 -2.39
CA ALA A 53 0.00 4.87 -2.70
C ALA A 53 1.12 3.94 -2.18
N ALA A 54 0.96 3.36 -0.99
CA ALA A 54 1.94 2.41 -0.45
C ALA A 54 2.07 1.15 -1.32
N LYS A 55 0.95 0.62 -1.82
CA LYS A 55 0.95 -0.56 -2.70
C LYS A 55 1.54 -0.26 -4.08
N GLU A 56 1.26 0.92 -4.63
CA GLU A 56 1.94 1.43 -5.83
C GLU A 56 3.45 1.57 -5.60
N ALA A 57 3.87 2.12 -4.46
CA ALA A 57 5.26 2.23 -4.08
C ALA A 57 5.94 0.86 -3.90
N VAL A 58 5.25 -0.14 -3.34
CA VAL A 58 5.73 -1.53 -3.31
C VAL A 58 5.97 -2.06 -4.72
N ALA A 59 5.00 -1.88 -5.63
CA ALA A 59 5.14 -2.34 -7.01
C ALA A 59 6.36 -1.68 -7.67
N LYS A 60 6.55 -0.37 -7.52
CA LYS A 60 7.71 0.38 -8.05
C LYS A 60 9.03 -0.11 -7.47
N ALA A 61 9.11 -0.35 -6.16
CA ALA A 61 10.30 -0.89 -5.51
C ALA A 61 10.70 -2.28 -6.04
N LEU A 62 9.75 -3.02 -6.61
CA LEU A 62 9.95 -4.34 -7.24
C LEU A 62 10.15 -4.28 -8.77
N GLY A 63 10.21 -3.08 -9.35
CA GLY A 63 10.32 -2.85 -10.79
C GLY A 63 9.00 -2.93 -11.57
N ALA A 64 7.86 -2.93 -10.88
CA ALA A 64 6.49 -2.94 -11.42
C ALA A 64 6.23 -3.98 -12.54
N PRO A 65 6.56 -5.27 -12.35
CA PRO A 65 6.17 -6.29 -13.32
C PRO A 65 4.65 -6.43 -13.38
N GLY A 66 4.13 -6.85 -14.54
CA GLY A 66 2.75 -7.29 -14.63
C GLY A 66 2.47 -8.51 -13.74
N GLY A 67 1.22 -8.72 -13.35
CA GLY A 67 0.79 -9.90 -12.59
C GLY A 67 0.90 -9.78 -11.06
N LEU A 68 1.28 -8.62 -10.52
CA LEU A 68 1.18 -8.36 -9.08
C LEU A 68 -0.27 -8.08 -8.68
N HIS A 69 -0.72 -8.71 -7.60
CA HIS A 69 -2.05 -8.50 -7.05
C HIS A 69 -2.03 -7.51 -5.89
N TRP A 70 -3.01 -6.61 -5.86
CA TRP A 70 -3.15 -5.61 -4.79
C TRP A 70 -3.33 -6.21 -3.40
N THR A 71 -4.09 -7.30 -3.31
CA THR A 71 -4.38 -8.00 -2.05
C THR A 71 -3.21 -8.84 -1.55
N ASP A 72 -2.12 -8.94 -2.32
CA ASP A 72 -0.89 -9.60 -1.92
C ASP A 72 0.11 -8.66 -1.23
N ALA A 73 -0.16 -7.36 -1.23
CA ALA A 73 0.50 -6.37 -0.38
C ALA A 73 -0.50 -5.84 0.66
N GLU A 74 -0.13 -5.91 1.93
CA GLU A 74 -0.96 -5.48 3.05
C GLU A 74 -0.23 -4.40 3.86
N VAL A 75 -0.91 -3.30 4.12
CA VAL A 75 -0.49 -2.28 5.09
C VAL A 75 -1.19 -2.50 6.42
N TYR A 76 -0.47 -3.06 7.38
CA TYR A 76 -0.95 -3.21 8.76
C TYR A 76 -0.37 -2.12 9.67
N VAL A 77 -0.96 -1.96 10.85
CA VAL A 77 -0.57 -0.95 11.84
C VAL A 77 -0.19 -1.68 13.12
N GLU A 78 1.00 -1.37 13.66
CA GLU A 78 1.41 -1.84 14.98
C GLU A 78 0.69 -1.09 16.11
N ASP A 79 0.76 -1.61 17.33
CA ASP A 79 0.18 -0.94 18.51
C ASP A 79 0.77 0.46 18.75
N SER A 80 1.99 0.71 18.26
CA SER A 80 2.65 2.02 18.25
C SER A 80 2.02 3.04 17.30
N GLY A 81 1.12 2.60 16.40
CA GLY A 81 0.60 3.38 15.29
C GLY A 81 1.48 3.35 14.04
N GLN A 82 2.65 2.71 14.09
CA GLN A 82 3.56 2.64 12.94
C GLN A 82 2.98 1.76 11.81
N PRO A 83 2.93 2.26 10.56
CA PRO A 83 2.54 1.43 9.42
C PRO A 83 3.66 0.45 9.06
N ARG A 84 3.27 -0.77 8.72
CA ARG A 84 4.19 -1.84 8.28
C ARG A 84 3.63 -2.53 7.04
N LEU A 85 4.53 -3.16 6.29
CA LEU A 85 4.17 -3.97 5.12
C LEU A 85 4.25 -5.45 5.43
N ARG A 86 3.25 -6.19 4.97
CA ARG A 86 3.29 -7.65 4.84
C ARG A 86 3.02 -8.00 3.38
N VAL A 87 3.86 -8.84 2.79
CA VAL A 87 3.69 -9.32 1.42
C VAL A 87 3.43 -10.82 1.41
N ARG A 88 2.63 -11.27 0.45
CA ARG A 88 2.29 -12.68 0.19
C ARG A 88 2.15 -12.91 -1.32
N GLY A 89 1.86 -14.15 -1.72
CA GLY A 89 1.50 -14.50 -3.09
C GLY A 89 2.46 -13.94 -4.14
N THR A 90 1.88 -13.27 -5.14
CA THR A 90 2.58 -12.68 -6.30
C THR A 90 3.66 -11.66 -5.88
N VAL A 91 3.37 -10.83 -4.87
CA VAL A 91 4.30 -9.79 -4.39
C VAL A 91 5.46 -10.42 -3.62
N ALA A 92 5.19 -11.40 -2.75
CA ALA A 92 6.26 -12.11 -2.02
C ALA A 92 7.15 -12.93 -2.96
N ALA A 93 6.59 -13.57 -3.98
CA ALA A 93 7.36 -14.29 -4.99
C ALA A 93 8.34 -13.35 -5.71
N ARG A 94 7.85 -12.20 -6.17
CA ARG A 94 8.69 -11.19 -6.82
C ARG A 94 9.75 -10.61 -5.87
N ALA A 95 9.40 -10.38 -4.62
CA ALA A 95 10.33 -9.91 -3.60
C ALA A 95 11.48 -10.91 -3.38
N ALA A 96 11.16 -12.21 -3.34
CA ALA A 96 12.14 -13.28 -3.18
C ALA A 96 13.10 -13.38 -4.37
N GLU A 97 12.62 -13.24 -5.61
CA GLU A 97 13.46 -13.20 -6.82
C GLU A 97 14.53 -12.11 -6.76
N LEU A 98 14.19 -10.96 -6.19
CA LEU A 98 15.09 -9.81 -6.05
C LEU A 98 15.94 -9.86 -4.77
N GLY A 99 15.72 -10.84 -3.89
CA GLY A 99 16.43 -11.00 -2.64
C GLY A 99 15.96 -10.08 -1.50
N VAL A 100 14.75 -9.53 -1.57
CA VAL A 100 14.20 -8.63 -0.54
C VAL A 100 13.91 -9.40 0.75
N ARG A 101 14.42 -8.90 1.87
CA ARG A 101 14.26 -9.47 3.21
C ARG A 101 13.51 -8.54 4.16
N ASN A 102 13.67 -7.23 4.00
CA ASN A 102 13.07 -6.21 4.85
C ASN A 102 12.30 -5.19 4.02
N TRP A 103 11.19 -4.73 4.59
CA TRP A 103 10.33 -3.70 4.02
C TRP A 103 10.22 -2.52 4.99
N HIS A 104 10.48 -1.33 4.47
CA HIS A 104 10.30 -0.07 5.19
C HIS A 104 9.24 0.74 4.46
N VAL A 105 8.30 1.31 5.20
CA VAL A 105 7.23 2.15 4.65
C VAL A 105 7.00 3.36 5.53
N SER A 106 6.71 4.49 4.90
CA SER A 106 6.17 5.66 5.57
C SER A 106 5.03 6.24 4.75
N LEU A 107 4.00 6.73 5.45
CA LEU A 107 2.78 7.26 4.87
C LEU A 107 2.61 8.71 5.31
N SER A 108 2.11 9.55 4.43
CA SER A 108 1.68 10.91 4.75
C SER A 108 0.43 11.25 3.95
N HIS A 109 -0.43 12.10 4.50
CA HIS A 109 -1.53 12.69 3.75
C HIS A 109 -1.83 14.10 4.28
N ASP A 110 -1.75 15.08 3.40
CA ASP A 110 -2.03 16.49 3.68
C ASP A 110 -2.24 17.22 2.34
N ALA A 111 -2.77 18.45 2.37
CA ALA A 111 -2.91 19.32 1.19
C ALA A 111 -3.61 18.65 -0.02
N GLY A 112 -4.58 17.77 0.23
CA GLY A 112 -5.34 17.07 -0.82
C GLY A 112 -4.64 15.86 -1.45
N VAL A 113 -3.46 15.49 -0.97
CA VAL A 113 -2.70 14.34 -1.48
C VAL A 113 -2.37 13.34 -0.37
N ALA A 114 -2.24 12.08 -0.75
CA ALA A 114 -1.69 11.02 0.05
C ALA A 114 -0.43 10.48 -0.62
N SER A 115 0.65 10.34 0.13
CA SER A 115 1.94 9.87 -0.39
C SER A 115 2.48 8.71 0.42
N ALA A 116 3.21 7.84 -0.24
CA ALA A 116 3.96 6.77 0.42
C ALA A 116 5.34 6.63 -0.18
N VAL A 117 6.31 6.32 0.68
CA VAL A 117 7.65 5.88 0.30
C VAL A 117 7.88 4.48 0.83
N VAL A 118 8.46 3.62 -0.01
CA VAL A 118 8.78 2.23 0.32
C VAL A 118 10.23 1.95 -0.04
N ILE A 119 10.96 1.33 0.88
CA ILE A 119 12.32 0.82 0.63
C ILE A 119 12.30 -0.69 0.81
N ALA A 120 12.80 -1.40 -0.21
CA ALA A 120 13.04 -2.83 -0.18
C ALA A 120 14.54 -3.08 0.07
N GLU A 121 14.84 -3.85 1.10
CA GLU A 121 16.21 -4.12 1.56
C GLU A 121 16.47 -5.63 1.64
N GLY A 122 17.69 -6.07 1.32
CA GLY A 122 18.10 -7.47 1.42
C GLY A 122 19.60 -7.70 1.38
#